data_AF-A0A4R4F891-F1
#
_entry.id   AF-A0A4R4F891-F1
#
_cell.length_a   1.000
_cell.length_b   1.000
_cell.length_c   1.000
_cell.angle_alpha   90.00
_cell.angle_beta   90.00
_cell.angle_gamma   90.00
#
_symmetry.space_group_name_H-M   'P 1'
#
loop_
_entity.id
_entity.type
_entity.pdbx_description
1 polymer ?
#
loop_
_entity_poly.entity_id
_entity_poly.type
_entity_poly.pdbx_seq_one_letter_code
_entity_poly.pdbx_strand_id
1 'polypeptide(L)'
;MESLINFGVASTLFVSAVSLLLLITNSWSLKHLGARATYQLWVLIPLSLVVLGLAPSVAELAAHISGAEMEPIKVIAELQTAIQASRPVGAENLNYTAMLIVWGVGVLMIAALGVYDLIKLHYFMKRNAKCSGRFQYQYKGVAPSTFGLFKPNLLLPDNFASIYNSQERRFILTHEIMHWRRGDTRANLVAWLLFSVQWFNPLMWAAYRRFRVDQELACDADVLAKYNAEPSSVTTKKYAQTLLKATAEHSSSKSNAWSKNSVFSVSPCSTHYGNPKGNKTMLKQRFNQLQNRSKGNQVVVVVSAAMIAACALAWNIPTASAESEEAPTPLVRVSPMYPAAAARNGVEGHVRVRFTINQNGQTENLTVIESVPEGVFEREAMRALSKWRYMPQDNVEATVKLEFNMGSNN
;
A
#
# COMPACT_ATOMS: atom_id res chain seq x y z
N MET A 1 17.39 -13.14 -0.74
CA MET A 1 16.05 -13.76 -0.66
C MET A 1 15.26 -13.18 0.50
N GLU A 2 15.86 -13.11 1.69
CA GLU A 2 15.28 -12.48 2.87
C GLU A 2 14.90 -10.99 2.67
N SER A 3 15.76 -10.20 2.03
CA SER A 3 15.47 -8.79 1.68
C SER A 3 14.20 -8.63 0.83
N LEU A 4 13.99 -9.53 -0.14
CA LEU A 4 12.83 -9.51 -1.04
C LEU A 4 11.53 -9.89 -0.30
N ILE A 5 11.62 -10.82 0.66
CA ILE A 5 10.48 -11.23 1.47
C ILE A 5 10.12 -10.16 2.50
N ASN A 6 11.13 -9.55 3.15
CA ASN A 6 10.92 -8.42 4.06
C ASN A 6 10.26 -7.25 3.32
N PHE A 7 10.71 -6.94 2.10
CA PHE A 7 10.04 -5.96 1.24
C PHE A 7 8.61 -6.36 0.89
N GLY A 8 8.36 -7.64 0.55
CA GLY A 8 7.03 -8.17 0.26
C GLY A 8 6.06 -8.05 1.45
N VAL A 9 6.53 -8.34 2.67
CA VAL A 9 5.74 -8.20 3.89
C VAL A 9 5.47 -6.73 4.20
N ALA A 10 6.50 -5.87 4.17
CA ALA A 10 6.39 -4.45 4.44
C ALA A 10 5.42 -3.76 3.45
N SER A 11 5.57 -4.04 2.15
CA SER A 11 4.68 -3.51 1.11
C SER A 11 3.23 -3.99 1.28
N THR A 12 3.02 -5.25 1.68
CA THR A 12 1.70 -5.79 1.97
C THR A 12 1.04 -5.10 3.16
N LEU A 13 1.78 -4.86 4.26
CA LEU A 13 1.28 -4.13 5.42
C LEU A 13 0.90 -2.69 5.06
N PHE A 14 1.76 -1.98 4.33
CA PHE A 14 1.51 -0.62 3.92
C PHE A 14 0.28 -0.51 3.00
N VAL A 15 0.19 -1.37 1.97
CA VAL A 15 -0.97 -1.42 1.07
C VAL A 15 -2.24 -1.75 1.83
N SER A 16 -2.18 -2.63 2.83
CA SER A 16 -3.31 -2.95 3.70
C SER A 16 -3.76 -1.73 4.50
N ALA A 17 -2.82 -0.97 5.07
CA ALA A 17 -3.11 0.25 5.82
C ALA A 17 -3.77 1.32 4.93
N VAL A 18 -3.22 1.57 3.74
CA VAL A 18 -3.82 2.50 2.76
C VAL A 18 -5.22 2.03 2.33
N SER A 19 -5.39 0.73 2.05
CA SER A 19 -6.67 0.16 1.68
C SER A 19 -7.71 0.34 2.79
N LEU A 20 -7.33 0.04 4.04
CA LEU A 20 -8.19 0.21 5.20
C LEU A 20 -8.58 1.69 5.39
N LEU A 21 -7.62 2.61 5.29
CA LEU A 21 -7.87 4.05 5.39
C LEU A 21 -8.88 4.51 4.33
N LEU A 22 -8.69 4.12 3.07
CA LEU A 22 -9.61 4.46 1.98
C LEU A 22 -11.00 3.87 2.19
N LEU A 23 -11.10 2.65 2.73
CA LEU A 23 -12.38 2.01 3.05
C LEU A 23 -13.13 2.73 4.17
N ILE A 24 -12.44 3.09 5.26
CA ILE A 24 -13.03 3.78 6.42
C ILE A 24 -13.45 5.19 6.04
N THR A 25 -12.59 5.93 5.34
CA THR A 25 -12.85 7.33 4.97
C THR A 25 -13.75 7.47 3.74
N ASN A 26 -14.17 6.36 3.12
CA ASN A 26 -14.92 6.40 1.87
C ASN A 26 -16.23 7.20 1.95
N SER A 27 -17.07 6.90 2.95
CA SER A 27 -18.38 7.56 3.11
C SER A 27 -18.22 9.06 3.37
N TRP A 28 -17.20 9.43 4.14
CA TRP A 28 -16.84 10.82 4.38
C TRP A 28 -16.37 11.50 3.08
N SER A 29 -15.48 10.83 2.33
CA SER A 29 -14.94 11.32 1.06
C SER A 29 -16.05 11.54 0.04
N LEU A 30 -17.00 10.60 -0.10
CA LEU A 30 -18.15 10.78 -0.98
C LEU A 30 -19.01 11.99 -0.60
N LYS A 31 -19.24 12.20 0.71
CA LYS A 31 -20.05 13.31 1.20
C LYS A 31 -19.40 14.67 0.94
N HIS A 32 -18.09 14.77 1.17
CA HIS A 32 -17.39 16.06 1.17
C HIS A 32 -16.63 16.33 -0.13
N LEU A 33 -15.97 15.34 -0.71
CA LEU A 33 -15.18 15.45 -1.94
C LEU A 33 -15.96 15.05 -3.19
N GLY A 34 -17.09 14.37 -3.05
CA GLY A 34 -17.91 13.90 -4.16
C GLY A 34 -17.30 12.68 -4.89
N ALA A 35 -18.15 12.01 -5.69
CA ALA A 35 -17.82 10.72 -6.30
C ALA A 35 -16.54 10.71 -7.16
N ARG A 36 -16.29 11.77 -7.92
CA ARG A 36 -15.12 11.84 -8.81
C ARG A 36 -13.80 11.85 -8.03
N ALA A 37 -13.69 12.72 -7.02
CA ALA A 37 -12.48 12.81 -6.21
C ALA A 37 -12.26 11.52 -5.39
N THR A 38 -13.33 10.97 -4.80
CA THR A 38 -13.26 9.70 -4.07
C THR A 38 -12.76 8.56 -4.96
N TYR A 39 -13.23 8.48 -6.20
CA TYR A 39 -12.74 7.48 -7.15
C TYR A 39 -11.24 7.67 -7.48
N GLN A 40 -10.78 8.91 -7.61
CA GLN A 40 -9.36 9.20 -7.87
C GLN A 40 -8.44 8.84 -6.70
N LEU A 41 -8.91 8.86 -5.45
CA LEU A 41 -8.11 8.46 -4.28
C LEU A 41 -7.64 7.00 -4.35
N TRP A 42 -8.28 6.13 -5.15
CA TRP A 42 -7.81 4.75 -5.32
C TRP A 42 -6.46 4.64 -6.04
N VAL A 43 -6.01 5.68 -6.76
CA VAL A 43 -4.64 5.76 -7.33
C VAL A 43 -3.57 5.71 -6.24
N LEU A 44 -3.90 6.05 -5.00
CA LEU A 44 -2.94 6.05 -3.89
C LEU A 44 -2.35 4.66 -3.61
N ILE A 45 -3.07 3.58 -3.94
CA ILE A 45 -2.58 2.21 -3.76
C ILE A 45 -1.45 1.86 -4.76
N PRO A 46 -1.63 1.94 -6.09
CA PRO A 46 -0.52 1.72 -7.01
C PRO A 46 0.60 2.73 -6.81
N LEU A 47 0.27 4.00 -6.52
CA LEU A 47 1.27 5.03 -6.30
C LEU A 47 2.16 4.71 -5.08
N SER A 48 1.57 4.25 -3.97
CA SER A 48 2.36 3.92 -2.80
C SER A 48 3.31 2.75 -3.03
N LEU A 49 2.91 1.75 -3.81
CA LEU A 49 3.80 0.64 -4.19
C LEU A 49 4.97 1.11 -5.04
N VAL A 50 4.72 2.02 -6.00
CA VAL A 50 5.79 2.62 -6.81
C VAL A 50 6.75 3.41 -5.92
N VAL A 51 6.23 4.23 -5.01
CA VAL A 51 7.06 5.01 -4.07
C VAL A 51 7.86 4.09 -3.15
N LEU A 52 7.24 3.05 -2.58
CA LEU A 52 7.92 2.07 -1.74
C LEU A 52 9.04 1.35 -2.50
N GLY A 53 8.83 0.99 -3.77
CA GLY A 53 9.84 0.35 -4.61
C GLY A 53 11.02 1.26 -4.98
N LEU A 54 10.78 2.57 -5.09
CA LEU A 54 11.82 3.56 -5.40
C LEU A 54 12.52 4.13 -4.17
N ALA A 55 11.93 3.97 -2.98
CA ALA A 55 12.41 4.60 -1.75
C ALA A 55 13.90 4.30 -1.43
N PRO A 56 14.42 3.06 -1.57
CA PRO A 56 15.83 2.79 -1.31
C PRO A 56 16.76 3.62 -2.21
N SER A 57 16.45 3.70 -3.51
CA SER A 57 17.23 4.48 -4.47
C SER A 57 17.15 5.98 -4.21
N VAL A 58 16.00 6.47 -3.74
CA VAL A 58 15.83 7.88 -3.34
C VAL A 58 16.65 8.18 -2.08
N ALA A 59 16.66 7.28 -1.11
CA ALA A 59 17.43 7.43 0.12
C ALA A 59 18.94 7.43 -0.15
N GLU A 60 19.42 6.53 -1.02
CA GLU A 60 20.83 6.47 -1.43
C GLU A 60 21.27 7.75 -2.16
N LEU A 61 20.45 8.24 -3.09
CA LEU A 61 20.71 9.51 -3.79
C LEU A 61 20.73 10.70 -2.82
N ALA A 62 19.79 10.74 -1.87
CA ALA A 62 19.73 11.81 -0.87
C ALA A 62 20.96 11.79 0.05
N ALA A 63 21.40 10.63 0.51
CA ALA A 63 22.62 10.47 1.30
C ALA A 63 23.87 10.93 0.54
N HIS A 64 23.97 10.58 -0.75
CA HIS A 64 25.07 11.00 -1.60
C HIS A 64 25.13 12.52 -1.83
N ILE A 65 23.97 13.17 -2.01
CA ILE A 65 23.88 14.63 -2.23
C ILE A 65 24.11 15.43 -0.95
N SER A 66 23.62 14.94 0.19
CA SER A 66 23.68 15.68 1.46
C SER A 66 25.05 15.60 2.14
N GLY A 67 25.94 14.70 1.71
CA GLY A 67 27.24 14.47 2.37
C GLY A 67 27.10 14.14 3.85
N ALA A 68 25.89 13.77 4.29
CA ALA A 68 25.51 13.65 5.67
C ALA A 68 25.53 12.18 6.06
N GLU A 69 26.49 11.82 6.91
CA GLU A 69 26.31 10.72 7.83
C GLU A 69 25.09 11.09 8.70
N MET A 70 23.90 10.56 8.36
CA MET A 70 22.68 10.85 9.09
C MET A 70 22.74 10.19 10.47
N GLU A 71 23.01 10.98 11.50
CA GLU A 71 22.68 10.66 12.89
C GLU A 71 21.15 10.50 13.01
N PRO A 72 20.65 9.36 13.48
CA PRO A 72 19.23 9.02 13.45
C PRO A 72 18.39 9.75 14.51
N ILE A 73 17.21 10.22 14.11
CA ILE A 73 16.21 10.85 14.98
C ILE A 73 15.57 9.80 15.92
N LYS A 74 15.78 9.97 17.24
CA LYS A 74 15.41 9.03 18.33
C LYS A 74 13.91 8.74 18.53
N VAL A 75 12.99 9.48 17.91
CA VAL A 75 11.58 9.54 18.33
C VAL A 75 10.72 8.37 17.80
N ILE A 76 11.18 7.60 16.80
CA ILE A 76 10.40 6.50 16.18
C ILE A 76 10.80 5.12 16.74
N ALA A 77 11.91 5.03 17.48
CA ALA A 77 12.52 3.76 17.89
C ALA A 77 11.67 2.94 18.88
N GLU A 78 10.92 3.59 19.77
CA GLU A 78 10.14 2.91 20.83
C GLU A 78 8.94 2.10 20.29
N LEU A 79 8.36 2.51 19.15
CA LEU A 79 7.22 1.80 18.57
C LEU A 79 7.65 0.54 17.80
N GLN A 80 8.85 0.56 17.19
CA GLN A 80 9.38 -0.57 16.43
C GLN A 80 10.03 -1.63 17.33
N THR A 81 10.70 -1.25 18.43
CA THR A 81 11.22 -2.23 19.39
C THR A 81 10.11 -3.06 20.02
N ALA A 82 8.93 -2.48 20.28
CA ALA A 82 7.75 -3.24 20.71
C ALA A 82 7.23 -4.24 19.65
N ILE A 83 7.36 -3.91 18.35
CA ILE A 83 6.98 -4.78 17.23
C ILE A 83 8.02 -5.88 16.97
N GLN A 84 9.31 -5.60 17.19
CA GLN A 84 10.40 -6.58 17.04
C GLN A 84 10.48 -7.55 18.23
N ALA A 85 10.24 -7.07 19.46
CA ALA A 85 10.16 -7.90 20.66
C ALA A 85 8.95 -8.86 20.66
N SER A 86 7.96 -8.61 19.81
CA SER A 86 6.80 -9.48 19.60
C SER A 86 6.96 -10.45 18.41
N ARG A 87 8.17 -10.56 17.82
CA ARG A 87 8.46 -11.62 16.84
C ARG A 87 8.32 -12.99 17.53
N PRO A 88 7.45 -13.89 17.05
CA PRO A 88 7.31 -15.22 17.64
C PRO A 88 8.63 -15.99 17.50
N VAL A 89 9.16 -16.44 18.64
CA VAL A 89 10.24 -17.41 18.76
C VAL A 89 9.78 -18.69 18.05
N GLY A 90 10.27 -18.92 16.83
CA GLY A 90 9.78 -19.97 15.93
C GLY A 90 10.09 -19.74 14.45
N ALA A 91 10.66 -18.59 14.08
CA ALA A 91 10.98 -18.22 12.70
C ALA A 91 12.19 -18.94 12.07
N GLU A 92 12.92 -19.77 12.83
CA GLU A 92 14.17 -20.39 12.35
C GLU A 92 13.96 -21.49 11.28
N ASN A 93 12.72 -21.92 11.05
CA ASN A 93 12.38 -22.97 10.07
C ASN A 93 11.43 -22.51 8.95
N LEU A 94 11.23 -21.19 8.72
CA LEU A 94 10.42 -20.77 7.58
C LEU A 94 11.19 -20.98 6.27
N ASN A 95 10.73 -21.95 5.50
CA ASN A 95 11.21 -22.18 4.14
C ASN A 95 10.73 -21.04 3.22
N TYR A 96 11.53 -19.98 3.16
CA TYR A 96 11.32 -18.81 2.30
C TYR A 96 11.07 -19.17 0.83
N THR A 97 11.72 -20.22 0.34
CA THR A 97 11.50 -20.75 -1.01
C THR A 97 10.08 -21.29 -1.16
N ALA A 98 9.59 -22.08 -0.20
CA ALA A 98 8.22 -22.59 -0.22
C ALA A 98 7.18 -21.44 -0.16
N MET A 99 7.42 -20.39 0.64
CA MET A 99 6.54 -19.22 0.70
C MET A 99 6.47 -18.48 -0.63
N LEU A 100 7.61 -18.25 -1.29
CA LEU A 100 7.66 -17.61 -2.61
C LEU A 100 6.97 -18.44 -3.69
N ILE A 101 7.11 -19.77 -3.63
CA ILE A 101 6.40 -20.70 -4.52
C ILE A 101 4.88 -20.57 -4.32
N VAL A 102 4.40 -20.68 -3.07
CA VAL A 102 2.96 -20.58 -2.77
C VAL A 102 2.41 -19.21 -3.21
N TRP A 103 3.13 -18.14 -2.89
CA TRP A 103 2.76 -16.79 -3.33
C TRP A 103 2.67 -16.70 -4.85
N GLY A 104 3.72 -17.12 -5.57
CA GLY A 104 3.81 -17.07 -7.02
C GLY A 104 2.76 -17.92 -7.73
N VAL A 105 2.47 -19.13 -7.22
CA VAL A 105 1.37 -19.98 -7.70
C VAL A 105 0.03 -19.26 -7.57
N GLY A 106 -0.22 -18.60 -6.43
CA GLY A 106 -1.43 -17.81 -6.24
C GLY A 106 -1.55 -16.63 -7.20
N VAL A 107 -0.45 -15.88 -7.43
CA VAL A 107 -0.41 -14.79 -8.42
C VAL A 107 -0.75 -15.32 -9.81
N LEU A 108 -0.10 -16.40 -10.24
CA LEU A 108 -0.32 -17.01 -11.54
C LEU A 108 -1.76 -17.53 -11.69
N MET A 109 -2.32 -18.12 -10.63
CA MET A 109 -3.69 -18.61 -10.63
C MET A 109 -4.70 -17.46 -10.83
N ILE A 110 -4.60 -16.37 -10.06
CA ILE A 110 -5.53 -15.24 -10.20
C ILE A 110 -5.33 -14.51 -11.54
N ALA A 111 -4.09 -14.37 -12.00
CA ALA A 111 -3.79 -13.81 -13.32
C ALA A 111 -4.38 -14.67 -14.44
N ALA A 112 -4.21 -16.00 -14.38
CA ALA A 112 -4.76 -16.94 -15.34
C ALA A 112 -6.28 -16.92 -15.37
N LEU A 113 -6.96 -16.80 -14.21
CA LEU A 113 -8.41 -16.62 -14.16
C LEU A 113 -8.86 -15.33 -14.84
N GLY A 114 -8.12 -14.23 -14.63
CA GLY A 114 -8.37 -12.96 -15.33
C GLY A 114 -8.20 -13.10 -16.85
N VAL A 115 -7.13 -13.73 -17.31
CA VAL A 115 -6.89 -14.01 -18.74
C VAL A 115 -7.96 -14.91 -19.32
N TYR A 116 -8.36 -15.96 -18.60
CA TYR A 116 -9.43 -16.86 -19.00
C TYR A 116 -10.75 -16.10 -19.22
N ASP A 117 -11.12 -15.21 -18.30
CA ASP A 117 -12.32 -14.38 -18.45
C ASP A 117 -12.24 -13.46 -19.68
N LEU A 118 -11.06 -12.91 -19.99
CA LEU A 118 -10.83 -12.10 -21.20
C LEU A 118 -10.97 -12.92 -22.48
N ILE A 119 -10.36 -14.12 -22.51
CA ILE A 119 -10.45 -15.04 -23.64
C ILE A 119 -11.91 -15.47 -23.86
N LYS A 120 -12.60 -15.84 -22.79
CA LYS A 120 -14.01 -16.23 -22.81
C LYS A 120 -14.89 -15.09 -23.33
N LEU A 121 -14.67 -13.85 -22.88
CA LEU A 121 -15.36 -12.67 -23.39
C LEU A 121 -15.08 -12.47 -24.89
N HIS A 122 -13.81 -12.54 -25.30
CA HIS A 122 -13.43 -12.40 -26.72
C HIS A 122 -14.13 -13.43 -27.61
N TYR A 123 -14.09 -14.71 -27.24
CA TYR A 123 -14.76 -15.77 -28.00
C TYR A 123 -16.28 -15.62 -28.00
N PHE A 124 -16.87 -15.25 -26.86
CA PHE A 124 -18.31 -14.97 -26.76
C PHE A 124 -18.71 -13.85 -27.74
N MET A 125 -17.96 -12.75 -27.75
CA MET A 125 -18.21 -11.63 -28.65
C MET A 125 -18.07 -12.02 -30.12
N LYS A 126 -17.00 -12.74 -30.48
CA LYS A 126 -16.75 -13.19 -31.85
C LYS A 126 -17.82 -14.13 -32.38
N ARG A 127 -18.36 -15.02 -31.52
CA ARG A 127 -19.29 -16.08 -31.93
C ARG A 127 -20.75 -15.64 -31.91
N ASN A 128 -21.13 -14.81 -30.94
CA ASN A 128 -22.53 -14.57 -30.63
C ASN A 128 -22.99 -13.13 -30.89
N ALA A 129 -22.08 -12.15 -30.82
CA ALA A 129 -22.48 -10.76 -30.91
C ALA A 129 -22.52 -10.28 -32.37
N LYS A 130 -23.63 -9.66 -32.76
CA LYS A 130 -23.79 -9.09 -34.09
C LYS A 130 -23.06 -7.75 -34.16
N CYS A 131 -22.14 -7.58 -35.10
CA CYS A 131 -21.52 -6.30 -35.37
C CYS A 131 -22.53 -5.36 -36.03
N SER A 132 -22.92 -4.29 -35.33
CA SER A 132 -23.88 -3.29 -35.82
C SER A 132 -23.19 -2.00 -36.30
N GLY A 133 -21.86 -1.93 -36.22
CA GLY A 133 -21.06 -0.76 -36.60
C GLY A 133 -19.60 -0.91 -36.17
N ARG A 134 -18.80 0.15 -36.34
CA ARG A 134 -17.39 0.15 -35.92
C ARG A 134 -17.31 0.10 -34.39
N PHE A 135 -16.85 -1.04 -33.87
CA PHE A 135 -16.73 -1.35 -32.44
C PHE A 135 -18.05 -1.39 -31.64
N GLN A 136 -19.18 -1.57 -32.32
CA GLN A 136 -20.49 -1.73 -31.68
C GLN A 136 -21.04 -3.13 -31.93
N TYR A 137 -21.42 -3.80 -30.85
CA TYR A 137 -21.92 -5.16 -30.84
C TYR A 137 -23.31 -5.21 -30.21
N GLN A 138 -24.15 -6.12 -30.72
CA GLN A 138 -25.48 -6.37 -30.20
C GLN A 138 -25.67 -7.83 -29.81
N TYR A 139 -26.28 -8.08 -28.66
CA TYR A 139 -26.63 -9.42 -28.21
C TYR A 139 -27.92 -9.41 -27.39
N LYS A 140 -28.65 -10.53 -27.39
CA LYS A 140 -29.93 -10.64 -26.68
C LYS A 140 -29.72 -10.70 -25.17
N GLY A 141 -30.40 -9.82 -24.45
CA GLY A 141 -30.51 -9.90 -22.99
C GLY A 141 -29.23 -9.58 -22.22
N VAL A 142 -28.30 -8.83 -22.80
CA VAL A 142 -27.13 -8.25 -22.10
C VAL A 142 -27.41 -6.83 -21.64
N ALA A 143 -26.74 -6.40 -20.57
CA ALA A 143 -26.70 -4.98 -20.20
C ALA A 143 -25.78 -4.21 -21.16
N PRO A 144 -26.08 -2.92 -21.41
CA PRO A 144 -25.11 -2.01 -22.02
C PRO A 144 -23.79 -2.06 -21.25
N SER A 145 -22.69 -2.24 -21.98
CA SER A 145 -21.37 -2.41 -21.38
C SER A 145 -20.26 -2.02 -22.35
N THR A 146 -19.18 -1.52 -21.78
CA THR A 146 -17.97 -1.14 -22.50
C THR A 146 -16.83 -2.05 -22.09
N PHE A 147 -16.05 -2.51 -23.07
CA PHE A 147 -14.93 -3.41 -22.83
C PHE A 147 -13.78 -3.18 -23.82
N GLY A 148 -12.61 -3.70 -23.44
CA GLY A 148 -11.37 -3.59 -24.22
C GLY A 148 -10.34 -2.67 -23.58
N LEU A 149 -9.07 -2.89 -23.92
CA LEU A 149 -7.93 -2.16 -23.36
C LEU A 149 -7.44 -1.03 -24.29
N PHE A 150 -7.33 -1.33 -25.58
CA PHE A 150 -6.78 -0.43 -26.60
C PHE A 150 -7.82 0.16 -27.55
N LYS A 151 -8.99 -0.46 -27.66
CA LYS A 151 -10.10 0.01 -28.52
C LYS A 151 -11.43 -0.05 -27.74
N PRO A 152 -12.30 0.97 -27.86
CA PRO A 152 -13.58 0.97 -27.19
C PRO A 152 -14.53 0.01 -27.89
N ASN A 153 -14.88 -1.12 -27.27
CA ASN A 153 -15.96 -1.96 -27.78
C ASN A 153 -17.20 -1.76 -26.93
N LEU A 154 -18.31 -1.41 -27.59
CA LEU A 154 -19.59 -1.16 -26.96
C LEU A 154 -20.53 -2.33 -27.24
N LEU A 155 -20.99 -3.01 -26.18
CA LEU A 155 -22.01 -4.05 -26.26
C LEU A 155 -23.35 -3.48 -25.82
N LEU A 156 -24.38 -3.64 -26.66
CA LEU A 156 -25.74 -3.21 -26.39
C LEU A 156 -26.72 -4.39 -26.50
N PRO A 157 -27.90 -4.30 -25.87
CA PRO A 157 -29.01 -5.19 -26.18
C PRO A 157 -29.37 -5.13 -27.68
N ASP A 158 -29.76 -6.25 -28.28
CA ASP A 158 -30.29 -6.28 -29.66
C ASP A 158 -31.58 -5.47 -29.84
N ASN A 159 -32.41 -5.41 -28.79
CA ASN A 159 -33.63 -4.61 -28.71
C ASN A 159 -33.41 -3.22 -28.06
N PHE A 160 -32.17 -2.70 -28.05
CA PHE A 160 -31.84 -1.43 -27.41
C PHE A 160 -32.67 -0.24 -27.94
N ALA A 161 -32.95 -0.20 -29.24
CA ALA A 161 -33.74 0.87 -29.85
C ALA A 161 -35.24 0.80 -29.52
N SER A 162 -35.77 -0.38 -29.19
CA SER A 162 -37.18 -0.56 -28.86
C SER A 162 -37.46 -0.44 -27.37
N ILE A 163 -36.51 -0.83 -26.50
CA ILE A 163 -36.65 -0.67 -25.04
C ILE A 163 -36.53 0.80 -24.65
N TYR A 164 -35.57 1.52 -25.22
CA TYR A 164 -35.18 2.84 -24.75
C TYR A 164 -35.52 3.95 -25.75
N ASN A 165 -36.13 5.02 -25.27
CA ASN A 165 -36.40 6.22 -26.08
C ASN A 165 -35.08 6.97 -26.43
N SER A 166 -35.15 7.99 -27.29
CA SER A 166 -33.97 8.73 -27.75
C SER A 166 -33.16 9.38 -26.60
N GLN A 167 -33.83 9.90 -25.58
CA GLN A 167 -33.18 10.54 -24.43
C GLN A 167 -32.51 9.48 -23.52
N GLU A 168 -33.23 8.40 -23.20
CA GLU A 168 -32.71 7.26 -22.43
C GLU A 168 -31.47 6.64 -23.10
N ARG A 169 -31.54 6.40 -24.42
CA ARG A 169 -30.39 5.90 -25.19
C ARG A 169 -29.19 6.83 -25.08
N ARG A 170 -29.41 8.14 -25.18
CA ARG A 170 -28.32 9.13 -25.08
C ARG A 170 -27.67 9.12 -23.71
N PHE A 171 -28.44 8.94 -22.63
CA PHE A 171 -27.89 8.77 -21.28
C PHE A 171 -27.04 7.50 -21.17
N ILE A 172 -27.56 6.36 -21.61
CA ILE A 172 -26.86 5.07 -21.57
C ILE A 172 -25.55 5.13 -22.36
N LEU A 173 -25.62 5.59 -23.60
CA LEU A 173 -24.43 5.70 -24.46
C LEU A 173 -23.42 6.69 -23.89
N THR A 174 -23.89 7.80 -23.31
CA THR A 174 -22.99 8.77 -22.68
C THR A 174 -22.24 8.14 -21.51
N HIS A 175 -22.92 7.38 -20.66
CA HIS A 175 -22.31 6.68 -19.53
C HIS A 175 -21.25 5.67 -19.98
N GLU A 176 -21.60 4.80 -20.94
CA GLU A 176 -20.68 3.80 -21.47
C GLU A 176 -19.42 4.44 -22.11
N ILE A 177 -19.62 5.50 -22.88
CA ILE A 177 -18.51 6.26 -23.46
C ILE A 177 -17.66 6.95 -22.38
N MET A 178 -18.24 7.38 -21.26
CA MET A 178 -17.49 7.99 -20.17
C MET A 178 -16.51 7.01 -19.52
N HIS A 179 -16.89 5.74 -19.31
CA HIS A 179 -15.96 4.72 -18.83
C HIS A 179 -14.72 4.59 -19.73
N TRP A 180 -14.94 4.55 -21.05
CA TRP A 180 -13.83 4.50 -22.01
C TRP A 180 -12.95 5.75 -21.96
N ARG A 181 -13.58 6.94 -22.01
CA ARG A 181 -12.86 8.23 -22.01
C ARG A 181 -12.02 8.41 -20.76
N ARG A 182 -12.54 8.02 -19.59
CA ARG A 182 -11.82 8.07 -18.31
C ARG A 182 -10.77 6.97 -18.19
N GLY A 183 -10.88 5.90 -18.97
CA GLY A 183 -9.94 4.78 -18.96
C GLY A 183 -10.22 3.74 -17.90
N ASP A 184 -11.48 3.58 -17.51
CA ASP A 184 -11.88 2.68 -16.44
C ASP A 184 -11.54 1.21 -16.72
N THR A 185 -11.58 0.77 -17.99
CA THR A 185 -11.15 -0.59 -18.35
C THR A 185 -9.65 -0.83 -18.11
N ARG A 186 -8.80 0.19 -18.29
CA ARG A 186 -7.37 0.13 -17.97
C ARG A 186 -7.14 0.19 -16.46
N ALA A 187 -7.86 1.05 -15.76
CA ALA A 187 -7.82 1.10 -14.30
C ALA A 187 -8.24 -0.23 -13.66
N ASN A 188 -9.24 -0.91 -14.23
CA ASN A 188 -9.68 -2.23 -13.81
C ASN A 188 -8.60 -3.30 -14.03
N LEU A 189 -7.85 -3.24 -15.14
CA LEU A 189 -6.71 -4.13 -15.37
C LEU A 189 -5.60 -3.91 -14.33
N VAL A 190 -5.22 -2.66 -14.07
CA VAL A 190 -4.21 -2.33 -13.05
C VAL A 190 -4.67 -2.84 -11.68
N ALA A 191 -5.92 -2.57 -11.31
CA ALA A 191 -6.50 -3.06 -10.06
C ALA A 191 -6.49 -4.60 -9.99
N TRP A 192 -6.74 -5.30 -11.10
CA TRP A 192 -6.67 -6.76 -11.17
C TRP A 192 -5.25 -7.31 -10.99
N LEU A 193 -4.24 -6.65 -11.57
CA LEU A 193 -2.84 -7.05 -11.41
C LEU A 193 -2.38 -6.87 -9.96
N LEU A 194 -2.69 -5.73 -9.35
CA LEU A 194 -2.42 -5.49 -7.93
C LEU A 194 -3.12 -6.52 -7.04
N PHE A 195 -4.37 -6.79 -7.35
CA PHE A 195 -5.17 -7.79 -6.68
C PHE A 195 -4.59 -9.20 -6.82
N SER A 196 -4.03 -9.55 -7.98
CA SER A 196 -3.37 -10.84 -8.22
C SER A 196 -2.13 -10.99 -7.34
N VAL A 197 -1.33 -9.93 -7.22
CA VAL A 197 -0.16 -9.88 -6.31
C VAL A 197 -0.57 -10.01 -4.83
N GLN A 198 -1.73 -9.47 -4.49
CA GLN A 198 -2.29 -9.38 -3.13
C GLN A 198 -3.45 -10.36 -2.94
N TRP A 199 -3.45 -11.51 -3.62
CA TRP A 199 -4.59 -12.44 -3.67
C TRP A 199 -5.04 -12.94 -2.29
N PHE A 200 -4.11 -13.05 -1.34
CA PHE A 200 -4.34 -13.51 0.03
C PHE A 200 -4.83 -12.39 0.97
N ASN A 201 -4.77 -11.12 0.55
CA ASN A 201 -5.04 -9.96 1.38
C ASN A 201 -6.53 -9.57 1.37
N PRO A 202 -7.31 -9.83 2.45
CA PRO A 202 -8.75 -9.59 2.47
C PRO A 202 -9.14 -8.10 2.30
N LEU A 203 -8.28 -7.18 2.75
CA LEU A 203 -8.52 -5.75 2.58
C LEU A 203 -8.42 -5.34 1.11
N MET A 204 -7.54 -5.98 0.33
CA MET A 204 -7.48 -5.76 -1.12
C MET A 204 -8.74 -6.24 -1.83
N TRP A 205 -9.36 -7.35 -1.39
CA TRP A 205 -10.66 -7.79 -1.91
C TRP A 205 -11.77 -6.77 -1.63
N ALA A 206 -11.81 -6.24 -0.41
CA ALA A 206 -12.78 -5.22 -0.02
C ALA A 206 -12.55 -3.92 -0.81
N ALA A 207 -11.28 -3.49 -0.92
CA ALA A 207 -10.85 -2.33 -1.70
C ALA A 207 -11.26 -2.46 -3.17
N TYR A 208 -10.96 -3.58 -3.82
CA TYR A 208 -11.34 -3.81 -5.22
C TYR A 208 -12.85 -3.71 -5.42
N ARG A 209 -13.66 -4.35 -4.56
CA ARG A 209 -15.13 -4.25 -4.64
C ARG A 209 -15.62 -2.82 -4.48
N ARG A 210 -15.03 -2.06 -3.55
CA ARG A 210 -15.41 -0.67 -3.29
C ARG A 210 -14.98 0.27 -4.43
N PHE A 211 -13.76 0.12 -4.93
CA PHE A 211 -13.24 0.82 -6.10
C PHE A 211 -14.19 0.71 -7.29
N ARG A 212 -14.73 -0.49 -7.55
CA ARG A 212 -15.70 -0.72 -8.63
C ARG A 212 -17.04 -0.02 -8.40
N VAL A 213 -17.47 0.12 -7.14
CA VAL A 213 -18.67 0.93 -6.82
C VAL A 213 -18.39 2.41 -7.05
N ASP A 214 -17.25 2.92 -6.58
CA ASP A 214 -16.89 4.32 -6.73
C ASP A 214 -16.67 4.71 -8.20
N GLN A 215 -16.21 3.78 -9.04
CA GLN A 215 -16.13 3.92 -10.50
C GLN A 215 -17.49 4.25 -11.12
N GLU A 216 -18.54 3.53 -10.75
CA GLU A 216 -19.91 3.77 -11.24
C GLU A 216 -20.46 5.11 -10.73
N LEU A 217 -20.23 5.45 -9.46
CA LEU A 217 -20.64 6.72 -8.87
C LEU A 217 -19.95 7.92 -9.56
N ALA A 218 -18.65 7.78 -9.86
CA ALA A 218 -17.91 8.80 -10.59
C ALA A 218 -18.41 8.91 -12.04
N CYS A 219 -18.79 7.79 -12.68
CA CYS A 219 -19.37 7.79 -14.02
C CYS A 219 -20.67 8.58 -14.05
N ASP A 220 -21.58 8.29 -13.10
CA ASP A 220 -22.83 9.03 -12.95
C ASP A 220 -22.63 10.54 -12.78
N ALA A 221 -21.66 10.92 -11.93
CA ALA A 221 -21.31 12.32 -11.72
C ALA A 221 -20.80 13.00 -13.00
N ASP A 222 -19.95 12.32 -13.78
CA ASP A 222 -19.44 12.86 -15.05
C ASP A 222 -20.52 12.94 -16.13
N VAL A 223 -21.45 11.98 -16.19
CA VAL A 223 -22.63 12.05 -17.07
C VAL A 223 -23.46 13.28 -16.74
N LEU A 224 -23.85 13.48 -15.48
CA LEU A 224 -24.65 14.65 -15.09
C LEU A 224 -23.90 15.97 -15.30
N ALA A 225 -22.59 16.01 -15.06
CA ALA A 225 -21.77 17.18 -15.36
C ALA A 225 -21.83 17.55 -16.84
N LYS A 226 -21.75 16.56 -17.75
CA LYS A 226 -21.85 16.81 -19.20
C LYS A 226 -23.19 17.44 -19.61
N TYR A 227 -24.26 17.17 -18.87
CA TYR A 227 -25.57 17.78 -19.12
C TYR A 227 -25.79 19.09 -18.34
N ASN A 228 -24.80 19.59 -17.60
CA ASN A 228 -24.94 20.70 -16.65
C ASN A 228 -26.16 20.50 -15.73
N ALA A 229 -26.40 19.24 -15.35
CA ALA A 229 -27.59 18.86 -14.59
C ALA A 229 -27.34 19.11 -13.10
N GLU A 230 -28.09 20.05 -12.54
CA GLU A 230 -28.11 20.28 -11.10
C GLU A 230 -28.77 19.12 -10.36
N PRO A 231 -28.43 18.93 -9.06
CA PRO A 231 -29.16 18.01 -8.21
C PRO A 231 -30.66 18.30 -8.24
N SER A 232 -31.48 17.25 -8.24
CA SER A 232 -32.95 17.34 -8.31
C SER A 232 -33.55 17.94 -9.60
N SER A 233 -32.73 18.29 -10.60
CA SER A 233 -33.21 18.73 -11.91
C SER A 233 -34.02 17.65 -12.64
N VAL A 234 -34.86 18.06 -13.59
CA VAL A 234 -35.63 17.15 -14.46
C VAL A 234 -34.70 16.16 -15.18
N THR A 235 -33.55 16.64 -15.66
CA THR A 235 -32.53 15.82 -16.31
C THR A 235 -31.98 14.74 -15.38
N THR A 236 -31.64 15.10 -14.13
CA THR A 236 -31.18 14.16 -13.11
C THR A 236 -32.24 13.10 -12.80
N LYS A 237 -33.52 13.49 -12.67
CA LYS A 237 -34.63 12.56 -12.46
C LYS A 237 -34.79 11.58 -13.63
N LYS A 238 -34.78 12.08 -14.87
CA LYS A 238 -34.86 11.25 -16.08
C LYS A 238 -33.68 10.29 -16.21
N TYR A 239 -32.48 10.75 -15.88
CA TYR A 239 -31.30 9.89 -15.83
C TYR A 239 -31.45 8.77 -14.80
N ALA A 240 -31.88 9.10 -13.58
CA ALA A 240 -32.10 8.13 -12.52
C ALA A 240 -33.20 7.10 -12.87
N GLN A 241 -34.28 7.54 -13.53
CA GLN A 241 -35.31 6.66 -14.09
C GLN A 241 -34.75 5.72 -15.16
N THR A 242 -33.87 6.24 -16.03
CA THR A 242 -33.19 5.43 -17.06
C THR A 242 -32.32 4.34 -16.43
N LEU A 243 -31.58 4.67 -15.36
CA LEU A 243 -30.79 3.71 -14.59
C LEU A 243 -31.64 2.61 -13.95
N LEU A 244 -32.78 2.99 -13.36
CA LEU A 244 -33.71 2.04 -12.75
C LEU A 244 -34.31 1.11 -13.80
N LYS A 245 -34.77 1.65 -14.93
CA LYS A 245 -35.30 0.90 -16.08
C LYS A 245 -34.26 -0.08 -16.60
N ALA A 246 -33.02 0.37 -16.83
CA ALA A 246 -31.96 -0.52 -17.31
C ALA A 246 -31.61 -1.64 -16.32
N THR A 247 -31.65 -1.37 -15.02
CA THR A 247 -31.43 -2.39 -13.98
C THR A 247 -32.58 -3.40 -13.94
N ALA A 248 -33.82 -2.96 -14.11
CA ALA A 248 -35.00 -3.82 -14.13
C ALA A 248 -35.03 -4.74 -15.36
N GLU A 249 -34.77 -4.18 -16.55
CA GLU A 249 -34.69 -4.93 -17.82
C GLU A 249 -33.58 -6.00 -17.80
N HIS A 250 -32.50 -5.73 -17.07
CA HIS A 250 -31.42 -6.71 -16.94
C HIS A 250 -31.72 -7.79 -15.89
N SER A 251 -32.37 -7.44 -14.78
CA SER A 251 -32.72 -8.40 -13.71
C SER A 251 -33.77 -9.43 -14.17
N SER A 252 -34.63 -9.08 -15.13
CA SER A 252 -35.62 -9.98 -15.73
C SER A 252 -35.05 -10.93 -16.78
N SER A 253 -33.84 -10.66 -17.29
CA SER A 253 -33.23 -11.44 -18.37
C SER A 253 -32.52 -12.69 -17.83
N LYS A 254 -33.04 -13.87 -18.17
CA LYS A 254 -32.44 -15.17 -17.80
C LYS A 254 -31.04 -15.39 -18.42
N SER A 255 -30.60 -14.56 -19.37
CA SER A 255 -29.43 -14.76 -20.23
C SER A 255 -28.19 -13.95 -19.83
N ASN A 256 -27.70 -14.08 -18.60
CA ASN A 256 -26.32 -13.69 -18.24
C ASN A 256 -25.34 -14.86 -18.41
N ALA A 257 -25.42 -15.61 -19.50
CA ALA A 257 -24.66 -16.86 -19.67
C ALA A 257 -23.13 -16.69 -19.52
N TRP A 258 -22.57 -15.53 -19.92
CA TRP A 258 -21.13 -15.29 -19.79
C TRP A 258 -20.71 -14.82 -18.37
N SER A 259 -21.53 -14.01 -17.69
CA SER A 259 -21.23 -13.47 -16.35
C SER A 259 -21.70 -14.37 -15.19
N LYS A 260 -22.66 -15.27 -15.42
CA LYS A 260 -23.15 -16.24 -14.41
C LYS A 260 -22.09 -17.28 -14.02
N ASN A 261 -21.20 -17.62 -14.96
CA ASN A 261 -20.11 -18.59 -14.77
C ASN A 261 -18.74 -17.90 -14.72
N SER A 262 -18.69 -16.63 -14.34
CA SER A 262 -17.46 -15.91 -14.06
C SER A 262 -17.07 -16.22 -12.62
N VAL A 263 -15.89 -16.81 -12.41
CA VAL A 263 -15.38 -17.17 -11.06
C VAL A 263 -15.36 -15.93 -10.16
N PHE A 264 -15.10 -14.77 -10.76
CA PHE A 264 -15.20 -13.48 -10.11
C PHE A 264 -16.39 -12.68 -10.59
N SER A 265 -17.10 -12.05 -9.66
CA SER A 265 -18.26 -11.20 -9.91
C SER A 265 -18.00 -10.00 -10.83
N VAL A 266 -16.74 -9.71 -11.15
CA VAL A 266 -16.29 -8.46 -11.76
C VAL A 266 -15.14 -8.78 -12.71
N SER A 267 -15.39 -8.77 -14.02
CA SER A 267 -14.35 -8.98 -15.02
C SER A 267 -13.32 -7.84 -15.00
N PRO A 268 -12.02 -8.14 -15.20
CA PRO A 268 -10.94 -7.15 -15.14
C PRO A 268 -10.99 -6.09 -16.25
N CYS A 269 -11.76 -6.28 -17.33
CA CYS A 269 -11.76 -5.36 -18.48
C CYS A 269 -13.16 -5.02 -19.03
N SER A 270 -14.20 -5.13 -18.21
CA SER A 270 -15.55 -4.67 -18.57
C SER A 270 -16.12 -3.73 -17.52
N THR A 271 -17.00 -2.82 -17.96
CA THR A 271 -17.90 -2.04 -17.12
C THR A 271 -19.35 -2.40 -17.47
N HIS A 272 -20.29 -2.15 -16.57
CA HIS A 272 -21.69 -2.50 -16.77
C HIS A 272 -22.58 -1.37 -16.29
N TYR A 273 -23.38 -0.79 -17.20
CA TYR A 273 -24.32 0.30 -16.91
C TYR A 273 -25.24 0.02 -15.70
N GLY A 274 -25.64 -1.25 -15.56
CA GLY A 274 -26.51 -1.75 -14.51
C GLY A 274 -25.78 -2.71 -13.56
N ASN A 275 -26.45 -3.06 -12.47
CA ASN A 275 -25.93 -4.03 -11.51
C ASN A 275 -26.33 -5.46 -11.90
N PRO A 276 -25.45 -6.27 -12.51
CA PRO A 276 -25.80 -7.65 -12.93
C PRO A 276 -26.16 -8.58 -11.78
N LYS A 277 -25.88 -8.19 -10.53
CA LYS A 277 -26.20 -8.98 -9.31
C LYS A 277 -27.27 -8.35 -8.42
N GLY A 278 -27.93 -7.27 -8.85
CA GLY A 278 -29.03 -6.68 -8.09
C GLY A 278 -28.67 -6.22 -6.67
N ASN A 279 -27.42 -5.83 -6.41
CA ASN A 279 -27.01 -5.31 -5.10
C ASN A 279 -27.72 -3.96 -4.85
N LYS A 280 -28.85 -4.02 -4.14
CA LYS A 280 -29.71 -2.88 -3.76
C LYS A 280 -28.92 -1.75 -3.10
N THR A 281 -27.85 -2.08 -2.38
CA THR A 281 -26.97 -1.12 -1.70
C THR A 281 -26.24 -0.21 -2.70
N MET A 282 -25.77 -0.76 -3.82
CA MET A 282 -25.09 0.01 -4.86
C MET A 282 -26.04 0.99 -5.53
N LEU A 283 -27.25 0.54 -5.88
CA LEU A 283 -28.25 1.40 -6.51
C LEU A 283 -28.67 2.53 -5.55
N LYS A 284 -28.90 2.22 -4.27
CA LYS A 284 -29.18 3.24 -3.24
C LYS A 284 -28.07 4.30 -3.14
N GLN A 285 -26.80 3.88 -3.19
CA GLN A 285 -25.68 4.82 -3.18
C GLN A 285 -25.63 5.71 -4.43
N ARG A 286 -25.89 5.15 -5.63
CA ARG A 286 -26.01 5.94 -6.87
C ARG A 286 -27.08 7.00 -6.72
N PHE A 287 -28.30 6.63 -6.32
CA PHE A 287 -29.40 7.58 -6.12
C PHE A 287 -29.07 8.68 -5.11
N ASN A 288 -28.44 8.33 -3.98
CA ASN A 288 -28.03 9.33 -2.99
C ASN A 288 -27.04 10.33 -3.61
N GLN A 289 -26.05 9.86 -4.36
CA GLN A 289 -25.06 10.73 -5.01
C GLN A 289 -25.64 11.57 -6.16
N LEU A 290 -26.70 11.11 -6.84
CA LEU A 290 -27.44 11.92 -7.81
C LEU A 290 -28.20 13.08 -7.13
N GLN A 291 -28.63 12.90 -5.89
CA GLN A 291 -29.39 13.91 -5.12
C GLN A 291 -28.50 14.85 -4.32
N ASN A 292 -27.42 14.36 -3.71
CA ASN A 292 -26.57 15.08 -2.78
C ASN A 292 -25.15 15.19 -3.33
N ARG A 293 -25.00 15.92 -4.44
CA ARG A 293 -23.72 16.07 -5.12
C ARG A 293 -22.84 17.11 -4.42
N SER A 294 -21.64 16.71 -4.00
CA SER A 294 -20.58 17.66 -3.64
C SER A 294 -19.78 18.08 -4.88
N LYS A 295 -19.40 19.37 -4.94
CA LYS A 295 -18.41 19.88 -5.91
C LYS A 295 -17.03 19.45 -5.42
N GLY A 296 -16.43 18.49 -6.11
CA GLY A 296 -15.19 17.88 -5.61
C GLY A 296 -14.00 18.81 -5.63
N ASN A 297 -13.28 18.86 -4.50
CA ASN A 297 -12.05 19.60 -4.37
C ASN A 297 -10.85 18.69 -4.74
N GLN A 298 -10.31 18.90 -5.94
CA GLN A 298 -9.16 18.12 -6.45
C GLN A 298 -7.89 18.34 -5.62
N VAL A 299 -7.78 19.44 -4.87
CA VAL A 299 -6.63 19.73 -4.00
C VAL A 299 -6.46 18.63 -2.94
N VAL A 300 -7.56 18.10 -2.40
CA VAL A 300 -7.51 17.05 -1.37
C VAL A 300 -6.86 15.77 -1.93
N VAL A 301 -7.15 15.41 -3.18
CA VAL A 301 -6.54 14.23 -3.82
C VAL A 301 -5.02 14.41 -3.94
N VAL A 302 -4.57 15.59 -4.36
CA VAL A 302 -3.14 15.90 -4.50
C VAL A 302 -2.43 15.91 -3.14
N VAL A 303 -3.03 16.53 -2.13
CA VAL A 303 -2.48 16.55 -0.76
C VAL A 303 -2.43 15.14 -0.17
N SER A 304 -3.48 14.33 -0.35
CA SER A 304 -3.45 12.93 0.08
C SER A 304 -2.38 12.11 -0.64
N ALA A 305 -2.16 12.36 -1.94
CA ALA A 305 -1.08 11.72 -2.69
C ALA A 305 0.30 12.11 -2.16
N ALA A 306 0.52 13.40 -1.90
CA ALA A 306 1.76 13.88 -1.31
C ALA A 306 2.00 13.29 0.09
N MET A 307 0.97 13.26 0.95
CA MET A 307 1.06 12.69 2.29
C MET A 307 1.35 11.18 2.26
N ILE A 308 0.67 10.41 1.41
CA ILE A 308 0.94 8.97 1.30
C ILE A 308 2.32 8.70 0.71
N ALA A 309 2.77 9.50 -0.26
CA ALA A 309 4.14 9.40 -0.77
C ALA A 309 5.17 9.69 0.34
N ALA A 310 4.96 10.72 1.15
CA ALA A 310 5.83 11.03 2.29
C ALA A 310 5.85 9.90 3.33
N CYS A 311 4.68 9.35 3.69
CA CYS A 311 4.61 8.19 4.58
C CYS A 311 5.29 6.95 4.00
N ALA A 312 5.15 6.69 2.70
CA ALA A 312 5.79 5.56 2.03
C ALA A 312 7.33 5.70 2.01
N LEU A 313 7.85 6.92 1.79
CA LEU A 313 9.28 7.20 1.92
C LEU A 313 9.76 6.98 3.36
N ALA A 314 9.03 7.54 4.33
CA ALA A 314 9.36 7.39 5.75
C ALA A 314 9.31 5.93 6.24
N TRP A 315 8.46 5.10 5.63
CA TRP A 315 8.35 3.67 5.95
C TRP A 315 9.62 2.87 5.65
N ASN A 316 10.43 3.35 4.70
CA ASN A 316 11.67 2.69 4.25
C ASN A 316 12.94 3.37 4.76
N ILE A 317 12.83 4.49 5.48
CA ILE A 317 13.98 5.01 6.22
C ILE A 317 14.33 3.91 7.22
N PRO A 318 15.54 3.33 7.16
CA PRO A 318 16.02 2.53 8.27
C PRO A 318 15.93 3.46 9.46
N THR A 319 15.00 3.18 10.39
CA THR A 319 15.30 3.59 11.73
C THR A 319 16.66 2.99 11.95
N ALA A 320 17.63 3.82 12.26
CA ALA A 320 18.74 3.27 12.97
C ALA A 320 18.09 2.66 14.21
N SER A 321 17.84 1.36 14.13
CA SER A 321 18.35 0.51 15.16
C SER A 321 19.70 1.14 15.48
N ALA A 322 19.82 1.66 16.69
CA ALA A 322 20.92 1.17 17.46
C ALA A 322 20.87 -0.37 17.33
N GLU A 323 21.35 -0.91 16.20
CA GLU A 323 22.47 -1.81 16.27
C GLU A 323 23.45 -1.01 17.13
N SER A 324 23.28 -1.14 18.45
CA SER A 324 24.43 -1.58 19.18
C SER A 324 24.97 -2.71 18.32
N GLU A 325 26.02 -2.43 17.54
CA GLU A 325 27.09 -3.41 17.40
C GLU A 325 27.10 -4.11 18.73
N GLU A 326 26.67 -5.38 18.74
CA GLU A 326 26.40 -6.14 19.93
C GLU A 326 27.73 -6.20 20.65
N ALA A 327 27.98 -5.16 21.46
CA ALA A 327 29.28 -4.88 21.98
C ALA A 327 29.52 -6.11 22.84
N PRO A 328 30.56 -6.88 22.53
CA PRO A 328 30.72 -8.21 23.09
C PRO A 328 30.51 -8.09 24.59
N THR A 329 29.64 -8.90 25.17
CA THR A 329 29.35 -8.80 26.60
C THR A 329 30.48 -9.48 27.36
N PRO A 330 31.10 -8.82 28.36
CA PRO A 330 32.23 -9.41 29.06
C PRO A 330 31.75 -10.56 29.95
N LEU A 331 32.39 -11.72 29.81
CA LEU A 331 32.25 -12.85 30.73
C LEU A 331 32.78 -12.48 32.13
N VAL A 332 33.83 -11.66 32.19
CA VAL A 332 34.40 -11.14 33.43
C VAL A 332 34.63 -9.65 33.29
N ARG A 333 33.99 -8.88 34.18
CA ARG A 333 34.15 -7.43 34.28
C ARG A 333 34.80 -7.07 35.60
N VAL A 334 35.93 -6.38 35.54
CA VAL A 334 36.59 -5.79 36.71
C VAL A 334 36.32 -4.29 36.70
N SER A 335 35.67 -3.78 37.73
CA SER A 335 35.45 -2.33 37.85
C SER A 335 36.78 -1.60 38.07
N PRO A 336 37.02 -0.44 37.43
CA PRO A 336 38.20 0.37 37.69
C PRO A 336 38.17 0.93 39.11
N MET A 337 39.35 1.04 39.72
CA MET A 337 39.48 1.68 41.02
C MET A 337 39.41 3.19 40.83
N TYR A 338 38.68 3.86 41.71
CA TYR A 338 38.64 5.31 41.71
C TYR A 338 39.99 5.88 42.19
N PRO A 339 40.65 6.79 41.44
CA PRO A 339 41.91 7.40 41.88
C PRO A 339 41.73 8.17 43.20
N ALA A 340 42.56 7.87 44.21
CA ALA A 340 42.44 8.49 45.54
C ALA A 340 42.57 10.02 45.52
N ALA A 341 43.36 10.57 44.59
CA ALA A 341 43.48 12.02 44.42
C ALA A 341 42.20 12.65 43.85
N ALA A 342 41.55 11.97 42.89
CA ALA A 342 40.28 12.41 42.32
C ALA A 342 39.13 12.33 43.35
N ALA A 343 39.11 11.26 44.14
CA ALA A 343 38.11 11.07 45.20
C ALA A 343 38.20 12.17 46.27
N ARG A 344 39.42 12.55 46.71
CA ARG A 344 39.61 13.65 47.68
C ARG A 344 39.16 15.01 47.15
N ASN A 345 39.27 15.22 45.84
CA ASN A 345 39.03 16.50 45.19
C ASN A 345 37.62 16.62 44.58
N GLY A 346 36.74 15.63 44.77
CA GLY A 346 35.39 15.72 44.19
C GLY A 346 35.35 15.58 42.66
N VAL A 347 36.42 15.11 42.03
CA VAL A 347 36.55 15.12 40.57
C VAL A 347 35.90 13.87 40.02
N GLU A 348 34.85 14.04 39.22
CA GLU A 348 34.16 12.99 38.45
C GLU A 348 34.54 13.05 36.98
N GLY A 349 34.29 11.97 36.24
CA GLY A 349 34.69 11.94 34.85
C GLY A 349 34.35 10.66 34.12
N HIS A 350 34.79 10.58 32.87
CA HIS A 350 34.64 9.39 32.07
C HIS A 350 35.81 9.19 31.11
N VAL A 351 36.03 7.93 30.74
CA VAL A 351 37.08 7.53 29.79
C VAL A 351 36.45 6.61 28.74
N ARG A 352 36.67 6.91 27.46
CA ARG A 352 36.31 6.05 26.33
C ARG A 352 37.57 5.35 25.81
N VAL A 353 37.55 4.02 25.78
CA VAL A 353 38.69 3.19 25.38
C VAL A 353 38.28 2.25 24.24
N ARG A 354 39.11 2.19 23.20
CA ARG A 354 39.06 1.19 22.11
C ARG A 354 40.01 0.05 22.43
N PHE A 355 39.61 -1.18 22.16
CA PHE A 355 40.47 -2.36 22.30
C PHE A 355 40.05 -3.46 21.31
N THR A 356 40.91 -4.44 21.10
CA THR A 356 40.64 -5.64 20.29
C THR A 356 40.49 -6.86 21.18
N ILE A 357 39.65 -7.83 20.79
CA ILE A 357 39.51 -9.12 21.48
C ILE A 357 40.28 -10.20 20.72
N ASN A 358 41.15 -10.93 21.43
CA ASN A 358 41.93 -12.03 20.84
C ASN A 358 41.19 -13.38 20.91
N GLN A 359 41.76 -14.40 20.25
CA GLN A 359 41.23 -15.77 20.21
C GLN A 359 41.17 -16.46 21.59
N ASN A 360 41.75 -15.87 22.63
CA ASN A 360 41.67 -16.34 24.01
C ASN A 360 40.65 -15.54 24.85
N GLY A 361 39.88 -14.64 24.21
CA GLY A 361 38.89 -13.78 24.86
C GLY A 361 39.49 -12.66 25.73
N GLN A 362 40.74 -12.27 25.49
CA GLN A 362 41.43 -11.21 26.22
C GLN A 362 41.44 -9.90 25.44
N THR A 363 41.50 -8.78 26.15
CA THR A 363 41.59 -7.44 25.57
C THR A 363 43.04 -7.08 25.23
N GLU A 364 43.28 -6.64 23.99
CA GLU A 364 44.58 -6.20 23.46
C GLU A 364 44.43 -4.84 22.76
N ASN A 365 45.55 -4.18 22.42
CA ASN A 365 45.58 -2.89 21.69
C ASN A 365 44.70 -1.77 22.31
N LEU A 366 44.71 -1.67 23.65
CA LEU A 366 43.93 -0.66 24.35
C LEU A 366 44.41 0.76 24.00
N THR A 367 43.52 1.60 23.49
CA THR A 367 43.78 2.99 23.10
C THR A 367 42.69 3.90 23.65
N VAL A 368 43.07 4.96 24.35
CA VAL A 368 42.12 5.96 24.87
C VAL A 368 41.70 6.88 23.73
N ILE A 369 40.40 6.96 23.46
CA ILE A 369 39.83 7.86 22.44
C ILE A 369 39.47 9.21 23.07
N GLU A 370 38.89 9.19 24.27
CA GLU A 370 38.40 10.37 24.97
C GLU A 370 38.57 10.18 26.47
N SER A 371 38.98 11.24 27.17
CA SER A 371 39.07 11.25 28.63
C SER A 371 38.74 12.63 29.16
N VAL A 372 37.85 12.69 30.15
CA VAL A 372 37.45 13.93 30.82
C VAL A 372 37.45 13.69 32.32
N PRO A 373 38.29 14.39 33.13
CA PRO A 373 39.41 15.23 32.74
C PRO A 373 40.65 14.42 32.32
N GLU A 374 41.45 14.99 31.42
CA GLU A 374 42.68 14.36 30.94
C GLU A 374 43.71 14.16 32.08
N GLY A 375 44.35 13.00 32.09
CA GLY A 375 45.43 12.61 33.01
C GLY A 375 44.96 12.07 34.36
N VAL A 376 43.65 11.97 34.61
CA VAL A 376 43.11 11.58 35.93
C VAL A 376 42.69 10.11 35.98
N PHE A 377 41.94 9.63 34.99
CA PHE A 377 41.23 8.35 35.05
C PHE A 377 41.76 7.27 34.09
N GLU A 378 42.58 7.65 33.11
CA GLU A 378 43.04 6.77 32.03
C GLU A 378 43.79 5.56 32.58
N ARG A 379 44.68 5.78 33.55
CA ARG A 379 45.50 4.71 34.13
C ARG A 379 44.65 3.63 34.78
N GLU A 380 43.64 4.01 35.56
CA GLU A 380 42.79 3.05 36.26
C GLU A 380 41.78 2.39 35.31
N ALA A 381 41.31 3.11 34.31
CA ALA A 381 40.47 2.58 33.22
C ALA A 381 41.21 1.47 32.44
N MET A 382 42.44 1.73 32.01
CA MET A 382 43.26 0.78 31.26
C MET A 382 43.60 -0.47 32.08
N ARG A 383 43.91 -0.29 33.37
CA ARG A 383 44.22 -1.39 34.31
C ARG A 383 43.04 -2.31 34.58
N ALA A 384 41.83 -1.77 34.55
CA ALA A 384 40.60 -2.56 34.66
C ALA A 384 40.35 -3.34 33.38
N LEU A 385 40.40 -2.66 32.23
CA LEU A 385 40.10 -3.27 30.93
C LEU A 385 41.07 -4.39 30.56
N SER A 386 42.34 -4.30 30.95
CA SER A 386 43.32 -5.39 30.73
C SER A 386 42.97 -6.70 31.45
N LYS A 387 42.07 -6.66 32.43
CA LYS A 387 41.59 -7.83 33.19
C LYS A 387 40.24 -8.35 32.71
N TRP A 388 39.60 -7.68 31.75
CA TRP A 388 38.32 -8.11 31.24
C TRP A 388 38.50 -9.37 30.38
N ARG A 389 37.44 -10.18 30.32
CA ARG A 389 37.37 -11.38 29.49
C ARG A 389 36.08 -11.40 28.72
N TYR A 390 36.16 -11.82 27.47
CA TYR A 390 35.07 -11.96 26.51
C TYR A 390 35.00 -13.39 25.99
N MET A 391 33.93 -13.73 25.28
CA MET A 391 33.96 -14.95 24.47
C MET A 391 35.09 -14.85 23.43
N PRO A 392 35.87 -15.93 23.22
CA PRO A 392 36.88 -16.01 22.16
C PRO A 392 36.35 -15.50 20.81
N GLN A 393 36.98 -14.45 20.28
CA GLN A 393 36.64 -13.82 19.00
C GLN A 393 37.94 -13.43 18.29
N ASP A 394 37.94 -13.41 16.95
CA ASP A 394 39.14 -13.15 16.17
C ASP A 394 39.20 -11.67 15.74
N ASN A 395 40.03 -10.87 16.42
CA ASN A 395 40.30 -9.47 16.08
C ASN A 395 39.06 -8.56 15.97
N VAL A 396 38.08 -8.75 16.85
CA VAL A 396 36.91 -7.85 16.94
C VAL A 396 37.32 -6.58 17.70
N GLU A 397 37.15 -5.42 17.06
CA GLU A 397 37.28 -4.12 17.72
C GLU A 397 36.04 -3.81 18.55
N ALA A 398 36.24 -3.32 19.77
CA ALA A 398 35.18 -2.88 20.65
C ALA A 398 35.56 -1.56 21.33
N THR A 399 34.54 -0.73 21.60
CA THR A 399 34.70 0.54 22.32
C THR A 399 33.82 0.55 23.55
N VAL A 400 34.36 0.97 24.70
CA VAL A 400 33.62 1.06 25.95
C VAL A 400 33.81 2.40 26.64
N LYS A 401 32.75 2.91 27.26
CA LYS A 401 32.76 4.10 28.11
C LYS A 401 32.74 3.67 29.59
N LEU A 402 33.74 4.10 30.34
CA LEU A 402 33.83 3.91 31.79
C LEU A 402 33.51 5.23 32.49
N GLU A 403 32.50 5.22 33.35
CA GLU A 403 32.08 6.39 34.13
C GLU A 403 32.60 6.28 35.56
N PHE A 404 33.22 7.35 36.03
CA PHE A 404 33.77 7.51 37.37
C PHE A 404 32.92 8.54 38.10
N ASN A 405 31.83 8.06 38.68
CA ASN A 405 30.90 8.87 39.47
C ASN A 405 31.10 8.55 40.95
N MET A 406 31.11 9.56 41.80
CA MET A 406 31.00 9.36 43.24
C MET A 406 29.52 9.23 43.54
N GLY A 407 29.04 7.98 43.56
CA GLY A 407 27.63 7.70 43.80
C GLY A 407 27.07 8.54 44.94
N SER A 408 25.96 9.24 44.70
CA SER A 408 25.17 9.79 45.78
C SER A 408 24.77 8.64 46.68
N ASN A 409 25.23 8.63 47.93
CA ASN A 409 24.55 7.84 48.96
C ASN A 409 23.09 8.30 48.97
N ASN A 410 22.21 7.46 48.42
CA ASN A 410 20.80 7.45 48.73
C ASN A 410 20.36 6.00 48.86
#